data_AF-A0A497HH88-F1
#
_entry.id   AF-A0A497HH88-F1
#
_cell.length_a   1.000
_cell.length_b   1.000
_cell.length_c   1.000
_cell.angle_alpha   90.00
_cell.angle_beta   90.00
_cell.angle_gamma   90.00
#
_symmetry.space_group_name_H-M   'P 1'
#
loop_
_entity.id
_entity.type
_entity.pdbx_description
1 polymer ?
#
loop_
_entity_poly.entity_id
_entity_poly.type
_entity_poly.pdbx_seq_one_letter_code
_entity_poly.pdbx_strand_id
1 'polypeptide(L)'
;MRKPRIEKVTINIGVGEGGERLRKAEQVLQEITHQKPILTISRTINKDWGIRKGMPIGCKVTLRGEKAIDFLKRALWTRNNKIADWSFDEEGNVSFGIADHTEFEGMKYDPNIGIFGMDICITMERPGYRIKKRRINRKKVPHRHRVTAEETMEFLKEELNVEVV
;
A
#
# COMPACT_ATOMS: atom_id res chain seq x y z
N MET A 1 -1.80 -18.84 -17.60
CA MET A 1 -2.81 -18.24 -16.69
C MET A 1 -2.50 -18.40 -15.19
N ARG A 2 -1.43 -19.08 -14.78
CA ARG A 2 -1.08 -19.28 -13.35
C ARG A 2 -0.11 -18.25 -12.76
N LYS A 3 0.50 -17.42 -13.61
CA LYS A 3 1.40 -16.36 -13.15
C LYS A 3 0.63 -15.39 -12.22
N PRO A 4 1.17 -15.07 -11.04
CA PRO A 4 0.60 -14.04 -10.18
C PRO A 4 0.73 -12.67 -10.87
N ARG A 5 -0.10 -11.72 -10.44
CA ARG A 5 -0.03 -10.33 -10.87
C ARG A 5 -0.36 -9.41 -9.71
N ILE A 6 0.14 -8.18 -9.78
CA ILE A 6 -0.24 -7.12 -8.85
C ILE A 6 -1.68 -6.71 -9.17
N GLU A 7 -2.58 -6.87 -8.19
CA GLU A 7 -3.97 -6.44 -8.33
C GLU A 7 -4.11 -4.94 -8.05
N LYS A 8 -3.49 -4.52 -6.95
CA LYS A 8 -3.52 -3.14 -6.47
C LYS A 8 -2.36 -2.91 -5.52
N VAL A 9 -1.98 -1.65 -5.41
CA VAL A 9 -1.07 -1.15 -4.38
C VAL A 9 -1.86 -0.14 -3.56
N THR A 10 -1.94 -0.38 -2.26
CA THR A 10 -2.63 0.50 -1.32
C THR A 10 -1.59 1.22 -0.50
N ILE A 11 -1.63 2.55 -0.51
CA ILE A 11 -0.71 3.40 0.25
C ILE A 11 -1.54 4.06 1.34
N ASN A 12 -1.08 3.98 2.57
CA ASN A 12 -1.79 4.51 3.73
C ASN A 12 -0.83 5.37 4.58
N ILE A 13 -1.31 6.53 5.00
CA ILE A 13 -0.62 7.37 5.98
C ILE A 13 -1.54 7.48 7.21
N GLY A 14 -1.07 6.92 8.32
CA GLY A 14 -1.71 7.04 9.63
C GLY A 14 -1.18 8.26 10.38
N VAL A 15 -1.91 9.38 10.33
CA VAL A 15 -1.50 10.61 11.02
C VAL A 15 -1.86 10.58 12.51
N GLY A 16 -2.93 9.87 12.88
CA GLY A 16 -3.35 9.72 14.28
C GLY A 16 -4.20 10.88 14.80
N GLU A 17 -4.18 12.01 14.12
CA GLU A 17 -4.93 13.21 14.45
C GLU A 17 -5.64 13.81 13.23
N GLY A 18 -6.72 14.54 13.51
CA GLY A 18 -7.45 15.30 12.50
C GLY A 18 -6.92 16.73 12.37
N GLY A 19 -7.48 17.49 11.44
CA GLY A 19 -7.16 18.91 11.27
C GLY A 19 -6.12 19.18 10.19
N GLU A 20 -5.21 20.12 10.44
CA GLU A 20 -4.29 20.64 9.43
C GLU A 20 -3.22 19.61 9.02
N ARG A 21 -2.70 18.84 9.98
CA ARG A 21 -1.69 17.81 9.70
C ARG A 21 -2.23 16.72 8.76
N LEU A 22 -3.49 16.36 8.90
CA LEU A 22 -4.16 15.42 7.99
C LEU A 22 -4.28 15.99 6.57
N ARG A 23 -4.59 17.28 6.43
CA ARG A 23 -4.64 17.95 5.11
C ARG A 23 -3.27 18.01 4.44
N LYS A 24 -2.21 18.23 5.23
CA LYS A 24 -0.82 18.19 4.74
C LYS A 24 -0.44 16.79 4.24
N ALA A 25 -0.76 15.75 5.01
CA ALA A 25 -0.58 14.36 4.58
C ALA A 25 -1.40 14.02 3.32
N GLU A 26 -2.61 14.58 3.20
CA GLU A 26 -3.43 14.46 1.99
C GLU A 26 -2.73 15.04 0.75
N GLN A 27 -2.17 16.25 0.89
CA GLN A 27 -1.43 16.93 -0.18
C GLN A 27 -0.18 16.14 -0.59
N VAL A 28 0.63 15.71 0.38
CA VAL A 28 1.82 14.89 0.12
C VAL A 28 1.45 13.62 -0.63
N LEU A 29 0.43 12.90 -0.17
CA LEU A 29 0.02 11.65 -0.81
C LEU A 29 -0.51 11.89 -2.24
N GLN A 30 -1.20 13.02 -2.47
CA GLN A 30 -1.65 13.43 -3.79
C GLN A 30 -0.49 13.78 -4.72
N GLU A 31 0.56 14.45 -4.23
CA GLU A 31 1.75 14.80 -5.01
C GLU A 31 2.56 13.56 -5.40
N ILE A 32 2.71 12.59 -4.49
CA ILE A 32 3.48 11.36 -4.78
C ILE A 32 2.74 10.49 -5.80
N THR A 33 1.43 10.33 -5.63
CA THR A 33 0.63 9.34 -6.37
C THR A 33 -0.11 9.92 -7.57
N HIS A 34 -0.20 11.24 -7.69
CA HIS A 34 -1.01 11.98 -8.66
C HIS A 34 -2.48 11.52 -8.69
N GLN A 35 -2.99 11.04 -7.55
CA GLN A 35 -4.38 10.63 -7.37
C GLN A 35 -4.99 11.29 -6.15
N LYS A 36 -6.29 11.51 -6.20
CA LYS A 36 -7.03 12.05 -5.06
C LYS A 36 -7.09 11.00 -3.95
N PRO A 37 -6.50 11.25 -2.78
CA PRO A 37 -6.61 10.36 -1.63
C PRO A 37 -8.02 10.36 -1.03
N ILE A 38 -8.32 9.30 -0.30
CA ILE A 38 -9.54 9.15 0.47
C ILE A 38 -9.19 9.21 1.96
N LEU A 39 -9.96 10.00 2.71
CA LEU A 39 -9.82 10.09 4.16
C LEU A 39 -10.37 8.81 4.83
N THR A 40 -9.60 8.30 5.80
CA THR A 40 -9.98 7.17 6.64
C THR A 40 -10.60 7.69 7.92
N ILE A 41 -11.85 7.28 8.17
CA ILE A 41 -12.60 7.63 9.37
C ILE A 41 -12.39 6.61 10.49
N SER A 42 -12.42 7.09 11.71
CA SER A 42 -12.38 6.27 12.91
C SER A 42 -13.67 5.45 13.07
N ARG A 43 -13.53 4.20 13.51
CA ARG A 43 -14.67 3.33 13.85
C ARG A 43 -14.95 3.27 15.35
N THR A 44 -13.89 3.41 16.15
CA THR A 44 -13.90 3.28 17.61
C THR A 44 -13.53 4.61 18.27
N ILE A 45 -13.87 4.74 19.55
CA ILE A 45 -13.43 5.83 20.41
C ILE A 45 -12.20 5.32 21.16
N ASN A 46 -11.10 6.06 21.12
CA ASN A 46 -9.94 5.78 21.96
C ASN A 46 -9.49 7.06 22.65
N LYS A 47 -9.52 7.07 23.99
CA LYS A 47 -9.16 8.24 24.81
C LYS A 47 -7.66 8.51 24.78
N ASP A 48 -6.83 7.47 24.74
CA ASP A 48 -5.37 7.60 24.78
C ASP A 48 -4.83 8.34 23.55
N TRP A 49 -5.49 8.15 22.39
CA TRP A 49 -5.16 8.84 21.15
C TRP A 49 -6.04 10.06 20.86
N GLY A 50 -6.95 10.43 21.76
CA GLY A 50 -7.88 11.54 21.54
C GLY A 50 -8.88 11.33 20.39
N ILE A 51 -9.08 10.08 19.97
CA ILE A 51 -9.90 9.72 18.80
C ILE A 51 -11.37 9.59 19.21
N ARG A 52 -12.23 10.32 18.50
CA ARG A 52 -13.71 10.18 18.57
C ARG A 52 -14.21 9.39 17.37
N LYS A 53 -15.35 8.73 17.49
CA LYS A 53 -16.00 7.96 16.40
C LYS A 53 -16.40 8.89 15.25
N GLY A 54 -16.11 8.48 14.01
CA GLY A 54 -16.38 9.27 12.80
C GLY A 54 -15.38 10.39 12.52
N MET A 55 -14.34 10.54 13.33
CA MET A 55 -13.27 11.52 13.11
C MET A 55 -12.32 11.04 12.00
N PRO A 56 -11.89 11.92 11.08
CA PRO A 56 -10.88 11.55 10.10
C PRO A 56 -9.50 11.48 10.77
N ILE A 57 -8.76 10.39 10.55
CA ILE A 57 -7.47 10.09 11.21
C ILE A 57 -6.31 9.94 10.22
N GLY A 58 -6.59 9.53 8.99
CA GLY A 58 -5.56 9.21 8.02
C GLY A 58 -6.05 9.35 6.60
N CYS A 59 -5.15 9.13 5.65
CA CYS A 59 -5.45 9.18 4.23
C CYS A 59 -4.90 7.94 3.54
N LYS A 60 -5.58 7.50 2.48
CA LYS A 60 -5.12 6.38 1.66
C LYS A 60 -5.40 6.58 0.18
N VAL A 61 -4.56 5.97 -0.64
CA VAL A 61 -4.71 5.88 -2.10
C VAL A 61 -4.64 4.42 -2.52
N THR A 62 -5.39 4.04 -3.55
CA THR A 62 -5.30 2.71 -4.15
C THR A 62 -4.95 2.83 -5.62
N LEU A 63 -3.73 2.44 -5.98
CA LEU A 63 -3.22 2.43 -7.34
C LEU A 63 -3.46 1.06 -7.98
N ARG A 64 -3.71 1.03 -9.29
CA ARG A 64 -3.86 -0.18 -10.10
C ARG A 64 -3.26 0.04 -11.49
N GLY A 65 -2.91 -1.04 -12.17
CA GLY A 65 -2.34 -0.99 -13.53
C GLY A 65 -0.94 -0.38 -13.54
N GLU A 66 -0.61 0.33 -14.61
CA GLU A 66 0.71 0.93 -14.84
C GLU A 66 1.13 1.88 -13.71
N LYS A 67 0.20 2.75 -13.26
CA LYS A 67 0.45 3.68 -12.14
C LYS A 67 0.93 2.99 -10.86
N ALA A 68 0.47 1.76 -10.60
CA ALA A 68 0.89 1.00 -9.45
C ALA A 68 2.32 0.46 -9.62
N ILE A 69 2.68 0.02 -10.82
CA ILE A 69 4.01 -0.51 -11.14
C ILE A 69 5.03 0.63 -11.08
N ASP A 70 4.72 1.79 -11.65
CA ASP A 70 5.62 2.95 -11.64
C ASP A 70 5.86 3.46 -10.21
N PHE A 71 4.80 3.53 -9.40
CA PHE A 71 4.93 3.88 -7.99
C PHE A 71 5.77 2.85 -7.22
N LEU A 72 5.57 1.55 -7.47
CA LEU A 72 6.34 0.51 -6.79
C LEU A 72 7.83 0.58 -7.13
N LYS A 73 8.20 0.84 -8.39
CA LYS A 73 9.60 1.02 -8.77
C LYS A 73 10.25 2.15 -7.97
N ARG A 74 9.56 3.29 -7.84
CA ARG A 74 10.04 4.43 -7.03
C ARG A 74 10.13 4.08 -5.53
N ALA A 75 9.11 3.40 -5.00
CA ALA A 75 9.08 3.03 -3.58
C ALA A 75 10.12 1.98 -3.20
N LEU A 76 10.39 1.02 -4.08
CA LEU A 76 11.41 -0.01 -3.88
C LEU A 76 12.81 0.58 -3.99
N TRP A 77 13.02 1.52 -4.90
CA TRP A 77 14.28 2.26 -5.02
C TRP A 77 14.66 2.93 -3.69
N THR A 78 13.71 3.62 -3.05
CA THR A 78 13.87 4.21 -1.72
C THR A 78 14.31 3.19 -0.65
N ARG A 79 13.88 1.93 -0.78
CA ARG A 79 14.25 0.82 0.12
C ARG A 79 15.49 0.05 -0.33
N ASN A 80 16.29 0.56 -1.25
CA ASN A 80 17.44 -0.13 -1.86
C ASN A 80 17.05 -1.49 -2.48
N ASN A 81 15.81 -1.63 -2.94
CA ASN A 81 15.23 -2.86 -3.47
C ASN A 81 15.31 -4.06 -2.49
N LYS A 82 15.28 -3.81 -1.19
CA LYS A 82 15.30 -4.86 -0.16
C LYS A 82 13.94 -4.98 0.53
N ILE A 83 13.42 -6.19 0.63
CA ILE A 83 12.22 -6.51 1.40
C ILE A 83 12.55 -7.66 2.36
N ALA A 84 12.08 -7.56 3.59
CA ALA A 84 12.31 -8.61 4.57
C ALA A 84 11.35 -9.80 4.36
N ASP A 85 11.80 -11.02 4.63
CA ASP A 85 10.98 -12.24 4.49
C ASP A 85 9.67 -12.21 5.30
N TRP A 86 9.69 -11.61 6.50
CA TRP A 86 8.51 -11.46 7.35
C TRP A 86 7.44 -10.50 6.80
N SER A 87 7.77 -9.74 5.75
CA SER A 87 6.84 -8.78 5.12
C SER A 87 5.80 -9.46 4.21
N PHE A 88 5.94 -10.76 3.97
CA PHE A 88 5.05 -11.55 3.12
C PHE A 88 3.98 -12.26 3.97
N ASP A 89 2.74 -12.29 3.49
CA ASP A 89 1.65 -13.03 4.13
C ASP A 89 1.43 -14.42 3.50
N GLU A 90 0.63 -15.25 4.16
CA GLU A 90 0.28 -16.59 3.67
C GLU A 90 -0.52 -16.58 2.35
N GLU A 91 -1.16 -15.46 2.00
CA GLU A 91 -1.89 -15.29 0.73
C GLU A 91 -1.00 -14.68 -0.38
N GLY A 92 0.29 -14.50 -0.13
CA GLY A 92 1.27 -13.94 -1.05
C GLY A 92 1.19 -12.42 -1.24
N ASN A 93 0.51 -11.69 -0.37
CA ASN A 93 0.57 -10.23 -0.32
C ASN A 93 1.83 -9.77 0.43
N VAL A 94 2.22 -8.52 0.18
CA VAL A 94 3.44 -7.94 0.76
C VAL A 94 3.11 -6.58 1.35
N SER A 95 3.66 -6.29 2.52
CA SER A 95 3.55 -4.97 3.13
C SER A 95 4.90 -4.49 3.65
N PHE A 96 5.27 -3.26 3.30
CA PHE A 96 6.45 -2.60 3.85
C PHE A 96 6.15 -1.13 4.11
N GLY A 97 6.82 -0.56 5.11
CA GLY A 97 6.74 0.87 5.41
C GLY A 97 7.84 1.66 4.70
N ILE A 98 7.64 2.95 4.53
CA ILE A 98 8.67 3.95 4.25
C ILE A 98 8.55 5.01 5.35
N ALA A 99 9.65 5.28 6.06
CA ALA A 99 9.61 6.18 7.21
C ALA A 99 9.51 7.66 6.82
N ASP A 100 10.08 8.01 5.67
CA ASP A 100 10.17 9.39 5.20
C ASP A 100 9.78 9.50 3.72
N HIS A 101 8.79 10.35 3.42
CA HIS A 101 8.38 10.61 2.05
C HIS A 101 9.37 11.47 1.26
N THR A 102 10.32 12.15 1.90
CA THR A 102 11.36 12.93 1.22
C THR A 102 12.39 12.05 0.51
N GLU A 103 12.45 10.76 0.85
CA GLU A 103 13.27 9.78 0.13
C GLU A 103 12.71 9.46 -1.27
N PHE A 104 11.49 9.91 -1.60
CA PHE A 104 10.96 9.82 -2.97
C PHE A 104 11.60 10.88 -3.87
N GLU A 105 12.00 10.45 -5.06
CA GLU A 105 12.55 11.35 -6.08
C GLU A 105 11.54 12.44 -6.44
N GLY A 106 11.97 13.70 -6.33
CA GLY A 106 11.19 14.90 -6.61
C GLY A 106 10.57 15.57 -5.39
N MET A 107 10.57 14.94 -4.21
CA MET A 107 10.01 15.51 -2.99
C MET A 107 11.09 16.27 -2.20
N LYS A 108 10.85 17.55 -1.97
CA LYS A 108 11.71 18.38 -1.10
C LYS A 108 11.10 18.47 0.28
N TYR A 109 11.98 18.55 1.28
CA TYR A 109 11.56 18.85 2.64
C TYR A 109 10.96 20.27 2.71
N ASP A 110 9.72 20.35 3.17
CA ASP A 110 9.08 21.61 3.55
C ASP A 110 8.90 21.63 5.09
N PRO A 111 9.52 22.58 5.81
CA PRO A 111 9.35 22.75 7.25
C PRO A 111 7.89 22.87 7.69
N ASN A 112 7.01 23.39 6.83
CA ASN A 112 5.60 23.57 7.14
C ASN A 112 4.79 22.27 7.07
N ILE A 113 5.21 21.32 6.25
CA ILE A 113 4.54 20.04 6.04
C ILE A 113 5.00 19.03 7.09
N GLY A 114 6.31 18.99 7.36
CA GLY A 114 6.94 18.01 8.23
C GLY A 114 7.13 16.66 7.56
N ILE A 115 7.75 15.71 8.27
CA ILE A 115 8.01 14.36 7.75
C ILE A 115 6.82 13.44 8.02
N PHE A 116 6.46 12.67 7.00
CA PHE A 116 5.41 11.65 7.06
C PHE A 116 5.95 10.32 6.57
N GLY A 117 5.71 9.27 7.36
CA GLY A 117 5.87 7.90 6.94
C GLY A 117 4.59 7.37 6.27
N MET A 118 4.76 6.32 5.48
CA MET A 118 3.65 5.65 4.78
C MET A 118 3.82 4.15 4.80
N ASP A 119 2.70 3.45 4.88
CA ASP A 119 2.63 2.00 4.74
C ASP A 119 2.15 1.64 3.34
N ILE A 120 2.87 0.75 2.67
CA ILE A 120 2.59 0.30 1.33
C ILE A 120 2.22 -1.17 1.39
N CYS A 121 1.00 -1.49 0.99
CA CYS A 121 0.49 -2.85 0.89
C CYS A 121 0.25 -3.24 -0.57
N ILE A 122 0.94 -4.27 -1.04
CA ILE A 122 0.80 -4.87 -2.35
C ILE A 122 -0.13 -6.06 -2.24
N THR A 123 -1.24 -6.04 -2.98
CA THR A 123 -2.14 -7.19 -3.08
C THR A 123 -1.82 -7.97 -4.34
N MET A 124 -1.47 -9.25 -4.18
CA MET A 124 -1.18 -10.17 -5.28
C MET A 124 -2.39 -11.03 -5.57
N GLU A 125 -2.68 -11.27 -6.85
CA GLU A 125 -3.75 -12.17 -7.25
C GLU A 125 -3.38 -12.95 -8.51
N ARG A 126 -3.97 -14.14 -8.67
CA ARG A 126 -3.96 -14.86 -9.94
C ARG A 126 -5.16 -14.48 -10.82
N PRO A 127 -5.03 -14.54 -12.16
CA PRO A 127 -6.19 -14.56 -13.05
C PRO A 127 -7.22 -15.60 -12.57
N GLY A 128 -8.50 -15.23 -12.49
CA GLY A 128 -9.58 -16.09 -11.94
C GLY A 128 -10.07 -15.68 -10.54
N TYR A 129 -9.33 -14.84 -9.82
CA TYR A 129 -9.78 -14.28 -8.54
C TYR A 129 -11.07 -13.45 -8.65
N ARG A 130 -11.47 -13.02 -9.86
CA ARG A 130 -12.74 -12.33 -10.12
C ARG A 130 -13.96 -13.10 -9.58
N ILE A 131 -13.89 -14.42 -9.50
CA ILE A 131 -14.98 -15.28 -8.99
C ILE A 131 -15.37 -14.93 -7.54
N LYS A 132 -14.42 -14.47 -6.70
CA LYS A 132 -14.70 -14.04 -5.32
C LYS A 132 -15.31 -12.64 -5.22
N LYS A 133 -15.13 -11.81 -6.26
CA LYS A 133 -15.51 -10.38 -6.28
C LYS A 133 -16.79 -10.09 -7.05
N ARG A 134 -17.12 -10.91 -8.06
CA ARG A 134 -18.30 -10.71 -8.90
C ARG A 134 -19.60 -10.94 -8.11
N ARG A 135 -20.65 -10.20 -8.50
CA ARG A 135 -21.99 -10.33 -7.91
C ARG A 135 -22.66 -11.67 -8.27
N ILE A 136 -22.63 -12.03 -9.54
CA ILE A 136 -23.30 -13.24 -10.06
C ILE A 136 -22.39 -14.45 -9.89
N ASN A 137 -22.92 -15.54 -9.34
CA ASN A 137 -22.22 -16.82 -9.17
C ASN A 137 -20.87 -16.64 -8.43
N ARG A 138 -20.93 -15.95 -7.29
CA ARG A 138 -19.79 -15.73 -6.39
C ARG A 138 -19.38 -17.05 -5.75
N LYS A 139 -18.12 -17.44 -5.89
CA LYS A 139 -17.54 -18.62 -5.22
C LYS A 139 -16.22 -18.26 -4.55
N LYS A 140 -15.83 -19.05 -3.54
CA LYS A 140 -14.51 -18.93 -2.91
C LYS A 140 -13.42 -19.44 -3.86
N VAL A 141 -12.23 -18.85 -3.78
CA VAL A 141 -11.07 -19.35 -4.52
C VAL A 141 -10.52 -20.58 -3.79
N PRO A 142 -10.38 -21.73 -4.48
CA PRO A 142 -9.82 -22.94 -3.87
C PRO A 142 -8.35 -22.71 -3.52
N HIS A 143 -7.87 -23.38 -2.46
CA HIS A 143 -6.50 -23.20 -1.96
C HIS A 143 -5.43 -23.43 -3.04
N ARG A 144 -5.63 -24.44 -3.90
CA ARG A 144 -4.74 -24.74 -5.05
C ARG A 144 -4.55 -23.60 -6.06
N HIS A 145 -5.49 -22.66 -6.11
CA HIS A 145 -5.42 -21.50 -7.00
C HIS A 145 -4.96 -20.23 -6.28
N ARG A 146 -4.74 -20.28 -4.97
CA ARG A 146 -4.23 -19.13 -4.23
C ARG A 146 -2.76 -18.88 -4.58
N VAL A 147 -2.31 -17.65 -4.36
CA VAL A 147 -0.90 -17.27 -4.46
C VAL A 147 -0.25 -17.62 -3.13
N THR A 148 0.98 -18.12 -3.18
CA THR A 148 1.80 -18.40 -2.00
C THR A 148 2.87 -17.32 -1.85
N ALA A 149 3.45 -17.19 -0.65
CA ALA A 149 4.53 -16.25 -0.39
C ALA A 149 5.74 -16.46 -1.33
N GLU A 150 6.13 -17.72 -1.52
CA GLU A 150 7.24 -18.12 -2.40
C GLU A 150 7.05 -17.66 -3.85
N GLU A 151 5.85 -17.86 -4.41
CA GLU A 151 5.53 -17.40 -5.77
C GLU A 151 5.59 -15.89 -5.91
N THR A 152 5.23 -15.15 -4.85
CA THR A 152 5.35 -13.70 -4.84
C THR A 152 6.80 -13.25 -4.71
N MET A 153 7.62 -13.93 -3.89
CA MET A 153 9.05 -13.64 -3.79
C MET A 153 9.77 -13.84 -5.12
N GLU A 154 9.47 -14.93 -5.81
CA GLU A 154 10.00 -15.21 -7.15
C GLU A 154 9.54 -14.13 -8.14
N PHE A 155 8.25 -13.78 -8.14
CA PHE A 155 7.71 -12.71 -8.98
C PHE A 155 8.39 -11.36 -8.75
N LEU A 156 8.62 -10.96 -7.49
CA LEU A 156 9.27 -9.69 -7.16
C LEU A 156 10.76 -9.67 -7.52
N LYS A 157 11.45 -10.82 -7.39
CA LYS A 157 12.83 -10.98 -7.85
C LYS A 157 12.94 -10.83 -9.36
N GLU A 158 12.06 -11.48 -10.12
CA GLU A 158 12.09 -11.45 -11.60
C GLU A 158 11.68 -10.10 -12.19
N GLU A 159 10.55 -9.53 -11.74
CA GLU A 159 9.94 -8.37 -12.40
C GLU A 159 10.43 -7.02 -11.87
N LEU A 160 10.86 -6.98 -10.59
CA LEU A 160 11.22 -5.75 -9.89
C LEU A 160 12.65 -5.76 -9.33
N ASN A 161 13.42 -6.84 -9.58
CA ASN A 161 14.80 -7.01 -9.12
C ASN A 161 14.97 -6.76 -7.62
N VAL A 162 14.01 -7.24 -6.82
CA VAL A 162 13.98 -7.08 -5.37
C VAL A 162 14.76 -8.20 -4.71
N GLU A 163 15.67 -7.85 -3.79
CA GLU A 163 16.35 -8.80 -2.92
C GLU A 163 15.49 -9.05 -1.67
N VAL A 164 15.17 -10.31 -1.41
CA VAL A 164 14.47 -10.72 -0.20
C VAL A 164 15.51 -11.10 0.85
N VAL A 165 15.49 -10.42 1.99
CA VAL A 165 16.47 -10.52 3.10
C VAL A 165 15.85 -11.14 4.34
#